data_AF-A0A535B0U0-F1
#
_entry.id   AF-A0A535B0U0-F1
#
_cell.length_a   1.000
_cell.length_b   1.000
_cell.length_c   1.000
_cell.angle_alpha   90.00
_cell.angle_beta   90.00
_cell.angle_gamma   90.00
#
_symmetry.space_group_name_H-M   'P 1'
#
loop_
_entity.id
_entity.type
_entity.pdbx_description
1 polymer ?
#
loop_
_entity_poly.entity_id
_entity_poly.type
_entity_poly.pdbx_seq_one_letter_code
_entity_poly.pdbx_strand_id
1 'polypeptide(L)'
;MARGWLPTIFFAACLALAFSSSTSRASMPFNPTLDIVVASPAPSANSNLRLATSLPAGNHALGTWSLDLPSAWDVSSDNNVFDGDLVARGTMSVDTDCNGSIDTYGPFDLTDSPVAGGPDAPVAQWTGMISSWWNFQVTVDQPPGEPFNLSADLTNFSVFHTLCAPQTFVITVLGRSSPHNNAVVTNPSIAGAYAWTGRYVSFGGEHSTIASDSVCIGNACDADADGRPDVSDNCPFWPNASQGLPLWTVPANDPDCDGFTSAVEDLAGTNALVECGFNAWPADINNDTFSDISDIAALTANFGMSVPPAPARYDIAPDVVDDFVDITDISRMTGLFGLTCAPCAGDSDCDAVLNAADNCPNWPNPTQSLPPWPVVANDPDCDGFSTAVENAAGTAGLAHCGTNAWPADINNDSFSDISDISALTGVFGVSVPPAPARDNIAPDPPDGFVDITDISKMTAFFGLRCL
;
A
#
# COMPACT_ATOMS: atom_id res chain seq x y z
N MET A 1 -39.01 -1.00 67.59
CA MET A 1 -39.68 -1.24 66.29
C MET A 1 -38.60 -1.29 65.23
N ALA A 2 -38.27 -2.51 64.82
CA ALA A 2 -37.20 -2.82 63.89
C ALA A 2 -37.78 -3.01 62.49
N ARG A 3 -37.14 -2.45 61.47
CA ARG A 3 -37.26 -2.90 60.07
C ARG A 3 -35.88 -2.84 59.45
N GLY A 4 -35.22 -3.99 59.44
CA GLY A 4 -34.04 -4.25 58.63
C GLY A 4 -34.41 -4.38 57.16
N TRP A 5 -33.53 -3.88 56.30
CA TRP A 5 -33.49 -4.20 54.88
C TRP A 5 -32.21 -5.01 54.66
N LEU A 6 -32.40 -6.27 54.29
CA LEU A 6 -31.33 -7.16 53.83
C LEU A 6 -31.11 -6.97 52.32
N PRO A 7 -29.89 -7.20 51.81
CA PRO A 7 -29.54 -7.10 50.40
C PRO A 7 -29.97 -8.36 49.64
N THR A 8 -30.46 -8.18 48.41
CA THR A 8 -30.95 -9.26 47.55
C THR A 8 -29.80 -9.89 46.76
N ILE A 9 -29.34 -11.04 47.27
CA ILE A 9 -29.12 -12.33 46.58
C ILE A 9 -28.16 -12.36 45.36
N PHE A 10 -27.00 -12.96 45.62
CA PHE A 10 -26.09 -13.67 44.71
C PHE A 10 -26.81 -14.65 43.77
N PHE A 11 -26.52 -14.59 42.46
CA PHE A 11 -26.66 -15.75 41.57
C PHE A 11 -25.34 -16.52 41.56
N ALA A 12 -25.27 -17.58 42.38
CA ALA A 12 -24.27 -18.64 42.26
C ALA A 12 -24.98 -19.87 41.68
N ALA A 13 -24.88 -20.06 40.37
CA ALA A 13 -25.27 -21.29 39.70
C ALA A 13 -24.02 -22.11 39.40
N CYS A 14 -23.52 -22.83 40.41
CA CYS A 14 -22.57 -23.94 40.20
C CYS A 14 -23.36 -25.15 39.67
N LEU A 15 -23.52 -25.24 38.35
CA LEU A 15 -23.88 -26.49 37.69
C LEU A 15 -22.58 -27.16 37.23
N ALA A 16 -22.10 -28.11 38.02
CA ALA A 16 -20.97 -28.96 37.68
C ALA A 16 -21.39 -29.94 36.56
N LEU A 17 -21.25 -29.50 35.31
CA LEU A 17 -21.15 -30.40 34.17
C LEU A 17 -19.75 -30.98 34.17
N ALA A 18 -19.68 -32.31 34.31
CA ALA A 18 -18.46 -33.08 34.13
C ALA A 18 -18.01 -32.93 32.67
N PHE A 19 -17.12 -31.98 32.41
CA PHE A 19 -16.35 -31.95 31.19
C PHE A 19 -15.39 -33.13 31.20
N SER A 20 -15.73 -34.13 30.39
CA SER A 20 -14.75 -35.08 29.86
C SER A 20 -13.54 -34.29 29.39
N SER A 21 -12.40 -34.49 30.04
CA SER A 21 -11.11 -33.95 29.64
C SER A 21 -10.78 -34.49 28.24
N SER A 22 -11.19 -33.76 27.22
CA SER A 22 -10.72 -33.92 25.85
C SER A 22 -9.21 -33.68 25.88
N THR A 23 -8.50 -34.68 25.42
CA THR A 23 -7.07 -34.65 25.10
C THR A 23 -6.68 -33.30 24.51
N SER A 24 -5.71 -32.66 25.14
CA SER A 24 -5.08 -31.40 24.73
C SER A 24 -4.82 -31.39 23.22
N ARG A 25 -5.72 -30.75 22.46
CA ARG A 25 -5.29 -30.15 21.19
C ARG A 25 -4.18 -29.18 21.58
N ALA A 26 -3.07 -29.21 20.86
CA ALA A 26 -2.06 -28.17 21.01
C ALA A 26 -2.82 -26.83 20.91
N SER A 27 -2.78 -26.02 21.97
CA SER A 27 -3.38 -24.70 21.98
C SER A 27 -2.80 -23.96 20.79
N MET A 28 -3.65 -23.60 19.82
CA MET A 28 -3.20 -22.78 18.71
C MET A 28 -2.79 -21.42 19.31
N PRO A 29 -1.72 -20.80 18.81
CA PRO A 29 -1.34 -19.47 19.27
C PRO A 29 -2.41 -18.43 18.95
N PHE A 30 -2.32 -17.26 19.60
CA PHE A 30 -3.15 -16.10 19.31
C PHE A 30 -2.30 -14.85 19.43
N ASN A 31 -1.65 -14.49 18.32
CA ASN A 31 -0.68 -13.39 18.23
C ASN A 31 -1.11 -12.38 17.15
N PRO A 32 -2.20 -11.63 17.36
CA PRO A 32 -2.61 -10.56 16.46
C PRO A 32 -1.56 -9.44 16.46
N THR A 33 -1.35 -8.84 15.29
CA THR A 33 -0.64 -7.56 15.13
C THR A 33 -1.64 -6.43 14.99
N LEU A 34 -1.21 -5.20 15.31
CA LEU A 34 -1.97 -3.98 15.09
C LEU A 34 -1.12 -3.07 14.22
N ASP A 35 -1.77 -2.46 13.24
CA ASP A 35 -1.18 -1.47 12.35
C ASP A 35 -2.16 -0.30 12.14
N ILE A 36 -1.68 0.94 12.24
CA ILE A 36 -2.50 2.15 12.15
C ILE A 36 -1.82 3.21 11.28
N VAL A 37 -2.57 3.70 10.30
CA VAL A 37 -2.12 4.73 9.36
C VAL A 37 -3.03 5.94 9.40
N VAL A 38 -2.44 7.12 9.39
CA VAL A 38 -3.15 8.39 9.28
C VAL A 38 -2.85 9.00 7.92
N ALA A 39 -3.87 9.08 7.06
CA ALA A 39 -3.70 9.58 5.69
C ALA A 39 -3.15 11.02 5.63
N SER A 40 -3.48 11.86 6.62
CA SER A 40 -2.93 13.20 6.78
C SER A 40 -2.51 13.41 8.23
N PRO A 41 -1.22 13.29 8.56
CA PRO A 41 -0.73 13.45 9.93
C PRO A 41 -0.68 14.91 10.40
N ALA A 42 -1.38 15.84 9.74
CA ALA A 42 -1.43 17.24 10.16
C ALA A 42 -2.20 17.40 11.49
N PRO A 43 -1.70 18.24 12.43
CA PRO A 43 -2.42 18.50 13.67
C PRO A 43 -3.83 19.05 13.45
N SER A 44 -4.81 18.56 14.21
CA SER A 44 -6.24 18.91 14.08
C SER A 44 -6.88 18.63 12.71
N ALA A 45 -6.22 17.87 11.84
CA ALA A 45 -6.84 17.42 10.60
C ALA A 45 -7.93 16.38 10.88
N ASN A 46 -8.96 16.40 10.05
CA ASN A 46 -9.96 15.35 10.00
C ASN A 46 -9.47 14.31 8.99
N SER A 47 -8.54 13.46 9.43
CA SER A 47 -7.86 12.49 8.57
C SER A 47 -8.60 11.16 8.56
N ASN A 48 -8.54 10.47 7.42
CA ASN A 48 -8.86 9.04 7.41
C ASN A 48 -7.84 8.28 8.28
N LEU A 49 -8.32 7.25 8.97
CA LEU A 49 -7.55 6.34 9.80
C LEU A 49 -7.74 4.93 9.30
N ARG A 50 -6.68 4.30 8.78
CA ARG A 50 -6.67 2.88 8.46
C ARG A 50 -6.22 2.11 9.70
N LEU A 51 -7.01 1.14 10.11
CA LEU A 51 -6.79 0.28 11.26
C LEU A 51 -6.75 -1.16 10.78
N ALA A 52 -5.57 -1.79 10.77
CA ALA A 52 -5.39 -3.16 10.34
C ALA A 52 -5.02 -4.07 11.51
N THR A 53 -5.65 -5.24 11.57
CA THR A 53 -5.34 -6.30 12.54
C THR A 53 -5.13 -7.60 11.80
N SER A 54 -3.94 -8.19 11.96
CA SER A 54 -3.55 -9.39 11.21
C SER A 54 -3.20 -10.54 12.15
N LEU A 55 -3.58 -11.76 11.75
CA LEU A 55 -3.32 -13.02 12.45
C LEU A 55 -2.67 -14.00 11.46
N PRO A 56 -1.50 -14.57 11.78
CA PRO A 56 -0.84 -15.50 10.88
C PRO A 56 -1.53 -16.86 10.86
N ALA A 57 -1.30 -17.62 9.78
CA ALA A 57 -1.82 -18.97 9.62
C ALA A 57 -1.55 -19.87 10.85
N GLY A 58 -2.55 -20.66 11.25
CA GLY A 58 -2.47 -21.54 12.41
C GLY A 58 -2.72 -20.86 13.77
N ASN A 59 -3.09 -19.58 13.79
CA ASN A 59 -3.61 -18.91 14.99
C ASN A 59 -5.12 -19.11 15.13
N HIS A 60 -5.68 -18.85 16.32
CA HIS A 60 -7.12 -18.63 16.44
C HIS A 60 -7.52 -17.35 15.69
N ALA A 61 -8.67 -17.38 15.01
CA ALA A 61 -9.28 -16.20 14.42
C ALA A 61 -9.70 -15.18 15.50
N LEU A 62 -9.97 -13.95 15.08
CA LEU A 62 -10.42 -12.84 15.92
C LEU A 62 -11.92 -12.99 16.24
N GLY A 63 -12.27 -12.88 17.52
CA GLY A 63 -13.66 -12.90 17.99
C GLY A 63 -14.13 -11.53 18.44
N THR A 64 -13.36 -10.86 19.31
CA THR A 64 -13.62 -9.48 19.73
C THR A 64 -12.45 -8.61 19.34
N TRP A 65 -12.75 -7.46 18.74
CA TRP A 65 -11.81 -6.43 18.36
C TRP A 65 -12.11 -5.16 19.16
N SER A 66 -11.08 -4.56 19.75
CA SER A 66 -11.22 -3.32 20.50
C SER A 66 -9.94 -2.49 20.43
N LEU A 67 -10.07 -1.18 20.38
CA LEU A 67 -8.97 -0.25 20.19
C LEU A 67 -9.14 0.98 21.09
N ASP A 68 -8.19 1.18 21.99
CA ASP A 68 -8.10 2.37 22.85
C ASP A 68 -7.37 3.48 22.07
N LEU A 69 -8.06 4.60 21.86
CA LEU A 69 -7.51 5.81 21.22
C LEU A 69 -6.61 6.57 22.20
N PRO A 70 -5.53 7.20 21.76
CA PRO A 70 -4.77 8.11 22.62
C PRO A 70 -5.63 9.33 23.05
N SER A 71 -5.44 9.83 24.27
CA SER A 71 -6.30 10.84 24.93
C SER A 71 -6.39 12.24 24.29
N ALA A 72 -5.75 12.44 23.14
CA ALA A 72 -5.81 13.68 22.36
C ALA A 72 -6.57 13.54 21.04
N TRP A 73 -6.97 12.31 20.68
CA TRP A 73 -7.85 12.05 19.55
C TRP A 73 -9.29 12.37 19.93
N ASP A 74 -10.04 12.87 18.95
CA ASP A 74 -11.46 13.17 19.13
C ASP A 74 -12.31 12.40 18.13
N VAL A 75 -13.46 11.90 18.60
CA VAL A 75 -14.46 11.22 17.77
C VAL A 75 -15.78 11.95 17.94
N SER A 76 -16.39 12.34 16.82
CA SER A 76 -17.66 13.05 16.85
C SER A 76 -18.77 12.15 17.39
N SER A 77 -19.57 12.70 18.30
CA SER A 77 -20.76 12.01 18.79
C SER A 77 -21.81 11.80 17.69
N ASP A 78 -22.66 10.79 17.87
CA ASP A 78 -23.87 10.50 17.09
C ASP A 78 -24.62 11.77 16.64
N ASN A 79 -24.96 12.70 17.55
CA ASN A 79 -25.68 13.94 17.17
C ASN A 79 -24.93 14.91 16.22
N ASN A 80 -23.63 14.70 15.98
CA ASN A 80 -22.80 15.55 15.12
C ASN A 80 -22.57 14.95 13.72
N VAL A 81 -22.92 13.68 13.52
CA VAL A 81 -22.91 12.97 12.23
C VAL A 81 -24.37 12.62 11.89
N PHE A 82 -24.72 12.57 10.61
CA PHE A 82 -26.09 12.21 10.26
C PHE A 82 -26.25 10.70 10.22
N ASP A 83 -27.31 10.19 10.86
CA ASP A 83 -27.74 8.80 10.71
C ASP A 83 -27.79 8.40 9.22
N GLY A 84 -27.11 7.31 8.89
CA GLY A 84 -27.00 6.79 7.53
C GLY A 84 -25.84 7.33 6.70
N ASP A 85 -25.07 8.31 7.19
CA ASP A 85 -23.85 8.74 6.53
C ASP A 85 -22.78 7.65 6.58
N LEU A 86 -22.03 7.50 5.49
CA LEU A 86 -20.82 6.68 5.46
C LEU A 86 -19.75 7.29 6.36
N VAL A 87 -19.27 6.53 7.33
CA VAL A 87 -18.26 6.96 8.32
C VAL A 87 -17.02 6.09 8.33
N ALA A 88 -17.12 4.86 7.85
CA ALA A 88 -15.97 3.97 7.70
C ALA A 88 -16.21 2.95 6.58
N ARG A 89 -15.13 2.36 6.10
CA ARG A 89 -15.14 1.21 5.19
C ARG A 89 -14.28 0.11 5.76
N GLY A 90 -14.61 -1.14 5.51
CA GLY A 90 -13.75 -2.24 5.91
C GLY A 90 -13.57 -3.30 4.84
N THR A 91 -12.52 -4.08 5.02
CA THR A 91 -12.23 -5.32 4.29
C THR A 91 -11.86 -6.39 5.31
N MET A 92 -12.04 -7.64 4.93
CA MET A 92 -11.68 -8.77 5.76
C MET A 92 -11.30 -9.98 4.91
N SER A 93 -10.11 -10.51 5.13
CA SER A 93 -9.67 -11.77 4.54
C SER A 93 -9.57 -12.81 5.65
N VAL A 94 -10.20 -13.98 5.49
CA VAL A 94 -10.26 -15.05 6.50
C VAL A 94 -10.57 -16.40 5.84
N ASP A 95 -10.11 -17.51 6.41
CA ASP A 95 -10.58 -18.84 6.00
C ASP A 95 -11.93 -19.15 6.65
N THR A 96 -13.01 -19.00 5.88
CA THR A 96 -14.35 -19.34 6.34
C THR A 96 -14.60 -20.84 6.19
N ASP A 97 -15.06 -21.44 7.28
CA ASP A 97 -15.23 -22.88 7.47
C ASP A 97 -13.94 -23.71 7.51
N CYS A 98 -12.79 -23.04 7.63
CA CYS A 98 -11.47 -23.67 7.85
C CYS A 98 -11.14 -24.72 6.78
N ASN A 99 -11.43 -24.38 5.52
CA ASN A 99 -11.31 -25.27 4.38
C ASN A 99 -9.95 -25.14 3.65
N GLY A 100 -9.12 -24.17 4.07
CA GLY A 100 -7.81 -23.87 3.51
C GLY A 100 -7.82 -22.82 2.40
N SER A 101 -8.99 -22.35 1.96
CA SER A 101 -9.16 -21.22 1.06
C SER A 101 -9.38 -19.95 1.87
N ILE A 102 -8.74 -18.85 1.47
CA ILE A 102 -8.98 -17.54 2.08
C ILE A 102 -10.11 -16.86 1.32
N ASP A 103 -11.21 -16.59 2.02
CA ASP A 103 -12.29 -15.77 1.53
C ASP A 103 -11.96 -14.30 1.80
N THR A 104 -12.30 -13.43 0.86
CA THR A 104 -12.17 -11.97 1.00
C THR A 104 -13.56 -11.36 1.02
N TYR A 105 -13.80 -10.50 2.00
CA TYR A 105 -15.04 -9.76 2.20
C TYR A 105 -14.75 -8.27 2.13
N GLY A 106 -15.57 -7.55 1.40
CA GLY A 106 -15.49 -6.10 1.26
C GLY A 106 -15.25 -5.66 -0.19
N PRO A 107 -15.10 -4.34 -0.41
CA PRO A 107 -15.27 -3.29 0.59
C PRO A 107 -16.71 -3.26 1.14
N PHE A 108 -16.86 -3.22 2.47
CA PHE A 108 -18.16 -3.02 3.12
C PHE A 108 -18.23 -1.65 3.78
N ASP A 109 -19.34 -0.96 3.54
CA ASP A 109 -19.60 0.37 4.10
C ASP A 109 -20.16 0.26 5.53
N LEU A 110 -19.68 1.14 6.42
CA LEU A 110 -20.22 1.34 7.76
C LEU A 110 -20.85 2.72 7.82
N THR A 111 -22.12 2.77 8.20
CA THR A 111 -22.86 4.01 8.34
C THR A 111 -23.12 4.35 9.80
N ASP A 112 -23.15 5.65 10.07
CA ASP A 112 -23.54 6.16 11.38
C ASP A 112 -24.98 5.72 11.70
N SER A 113 -25.19 5.26 12.92
CA SER A 113 -26.43 4.60 13.34
C SER A 113 -26.88 5.17 14.67
N PRO A 114 -28.20 5.33 14.87
CA PRO A 114 -28.73 6.04 16.02
C PRO A 114 -28.36 5.34 17.32
N VAL A 115 -27.77 6.07 18.24
CA VAL A 115 -27.47 5.58 19.57
C VAL A 115 -28.70 5.67 20.49
N ALA A 116 -28.99 4.58 21.22
CA ALA A 116 -30.01 4.60 22.26
C ALA A 116 -29.57 5.52 23.41
N GLY A 117 -30.25 6.66 23.59
CA GLY A 117 -29.90 7.62 24.64
C GLY A 117 -29.89 7.03 26.06
N GLY A 118 -29.00 7.54 26.91
CA GLY A 118 -28.80 7.07 28.28
C GLY A 118 -27.44 7.54 28.84
N PRO A 119 -27.19 7.37 30.15
CA PRO A 119 -25.90 7.73 30.75
C PRO A 119 -24.76 6.81 30.31
N ASP A 120 -25.08 5.58 29.89
CA ASP A 120 -24.14 4.55 29.43
C ASP A 120 -24.24 4.33 27.91
N ALA A 121 -24.81 5.30 27.19
CA ALA A 121 -24.92 5.25 25.74
C ALA A 121 -23.53 5.46 25.10
N PRO A 122 -23.17 4.72 24.04
CA PRO A 122 -21.94 4.99 23.31
C PRO A 122 -21.94 6.42 22.76
N VAL A 123 -20.76 6.97 22.51
CA VAL A 123 -20.60 8.27 21.87
C VAL A 123 -21.11 8.22 20.43
N ALA A 124 -20.81 7.14 19.71
CA ALA A 124 -21.27 6.88 18.35
C ALA A 124 -21.41 5.37 18.12
N GLN A 125 -22.20 4.99 17.12
CA GLN A 125 -22.37 3.60 16.71
C GLN A 125 -22.37 3.52 15.19
N TRP A 126 -21.53 2.64 14.64
CA TRP A 126 -21.42 2.47 13.19
C TRP A 126 -21.82 1.05 12.82
N THR A 127 -22.70 0.89 11.84
CA THR A 127 -23.20 -0.44 11.44
C THR A 127 -23.07 -0.69 9.96
N GLY A 128 -22.90 -1.96 9.60
CA GLY A 128 -22.88 -2.42 8.22
C GLY A 128 -22.97 -3.94 8.15
N MET A 129 -22.73 -4.48 6.95
CA MET A 129 -22.76 -5.92 6.70
C MET A 129 -21.47 -6.33 5.99
N ILE A 130 -20.71 -7.22 6.61
CA ILE A 130 -19.52 -7.84 5.98
C ILE A 130 -19.98 -8.80 4.87
N SER A 131 -21.06 -9.54 5.14
CA SER A 131 -21.75 -10.38 4.17
C SER A 131 -23.23 -10.47 4.52
N SER A 132 -24.02 -11.08 3.64
CA SER A 132 -25.47 -11.31 3.85
C SER A 132 -25.82 -12.06 5.14
N TRP A 133 -24.85 -12.78 5.72
CA TRP A 133 -24.98 -13.55 6.96
C TRP A 133 -24.20 -12.98 8.14
N TRP A 134 -23.51 -11.85 7.98
CA TRP A 134 -22.59 -11.31 8.98
C TRP A 134 -22.82 -9.81 9.16
N ASN A 135 -23.50 -9.46 10.26
CA ASN A 135 -23.70 -8.08 10.64
C ASN A 135 -22.49 -7.58 11.42
N PHE A 136 -22.10 -6.34 11.17
CA PHE A 136 -20.98 -5.72 11.85
C PHE A 136 -21.40 -4.42 12.50
N GLN A 137 -21.00 -4.23 13.75
CA GLN A 137 -21.29 -3.04 14.54
C GLN A 137 -20.05 -2.65 15.31
N VAL A 138 -19.62 -1.41 15.12
CA VAL A 138 -18.61 -0.75 15.95
C VAL A 138 -19.33 0.15 16.94
N THR A 139 -19.00 0.04 18.22
CA THR A 139 -19.37 1.03 19.24
C THR A 139 -18.16 1.90 19.56
N VAL A 140 -18.40 3.20 19.69
CA VAL A 140 -17.41 4.17 20.17
C VAL A 140 -17.82 4.57 21.57
N ASP A 141 -17.09 4.13 22.58
CA ASP A 141 -17.36 4.41 23.99
C ASP A 141 -16.35 5.40 24.55
N GLN A 142 -16.77 6.29 25.47
CA GLN A 142 -15.86 7.18 26.18
C GLN A 142 -16.29 7.33 27.64
N PRO A 143 -15.87 6.42 28.53
CA PRO A 143 -16.11 6.59 29.96
C PRO A 143 -15.51 7.91 30.47
N PRO A 144 -16.10 8.56 31.49
CA PRO A 144 -15.58 9.82 32.00
C PRO A 144 -14.11 9.74 32.44
N GLY A 145 -13.24 10.46 31.75
CA GLY A 145 -11.80 10.52 32.04
C GLY A 145 -10.96 9.41 31.39
N GLU A 146 -11.58 8.54 30.61
CA GLU A 146 -10.90 7.51 29.82
C GLU A 146 -10.80 7.94 28.35
N PRO A 147 -9.84 7.39 27.58
CA PRO A 147 -9.81 7.56 26.13
C PRO A 147 -11.07 6.99 25.46
N PHE A 148 -11.27 7.36 24.19
CA PHE A 148 -12.25 6.68 23.34
C PHE A 148 -11.84 5.22 23.13
N ASN A 149 -12.81 4.32 23.15
CA ASN A 149 -12.64 2.93 22.80
C ASN A 149 -13.54 2.60 21.60
N LEU A 150 -12.94 2.14 20.51
CA LEU A 150 -13.67 1.55 19.38
C LEU A 150 -13.74 0.05 19.63
N SER A 151 -14.92 -0.55 19.62
CA SER A 151 -15.03 -2.01 19.81
C SER A 151 -16.08 -2.64 18.92
N ALA A 152 -15.85 -3.91 18.57
CA ALA A 152 -16.77 -4.71 17.79
C ALA A 152 -16.69 -6.20 18.14
N ASP A 153 -17.83 -6.87 18.02
CA ASP A 153 -17.93 -8.33 18.08
C ASP A 153 -17.98 -8.89 16.66
N LEU A 154 -16.94 -9.64 16.28
CA LEU A 154 -16.81 -10.28 14.98
C LEU A 154 -17.53 -11.64 14.91
N THR A 155 -18.31 -12.01 15.92
CA THR A 155 -19.07 -13.27 15.98
C THR A 155 -20.57 -13.10 15.72
N ASN A 156 -21.02 -11.90 15.34
CA ASN A 156 -22.42 -11.58 15.11
C ASN A 156 -22.95 -12.12 13.76
N PHE A 157 -23.06 -13.44 13.69
CA PHE A 157 -23.55 -14.14 12.51
C PHE A 157 -25.05 -14.46 12.60
N SER A 158 -25.74 -14.37 11.46
CA SER A 158 -27.07 -14.98 11.30
C SER A 158 -26.98 -16.46 10.89
N VAL A 159 -25.82 -16.88 10.36
CA VAL A 159 -25.48 -18.27 10.02
C VAL A 159 -24.12 -18.61 10.62
N PHE A 160 -24.04 -19.69 11.39
CA PHE A 160 -22.77 -20.09 12.03
C PHE A 160 -21.76 -20.59 11.00
N HIS A 161 -20.64 -19.88 10.93
CA HIS A 161 -19.41 -20.31 10.26
C HIS A 161 -18.28 -20.44 11.29
N THR A 162 -17.29 -21.28 10.97
CA THR A 162 -16.02 -21.31 11.74
C THR A 162 -15.03 -20.40 11.04
N LEU A 163 -14.29 -19.58 11.79
CA LEU A 163 -13.26 -18.72 11.22
C LEU A 163 -11.88 -19.26 11.59
N CYS A 164 -10.98 -19.33 10.61
CA CYS A 164 -9.60 -19.76 10.78
C CYS A 164 -8.61 -18.71 10.24
N ALA A 165 -7.46 -18.59 10.90
CA ALA A 165 -6.35 -17.79 10.40
C ALA A 165 -5.64 -18.51 9.24
N PRO A 166 -5.00 -17.79 8.29
CA PRO A 166 -4.65 -16.38 8.36
C PRO A 166 -5.89 -15.48 8.25
N GLN A 167 -5.85 -14.38 8.98
CA GLN A 167 -6.92 -13.39 8.97
C GLN A 167 -6.34 -12.00 8.94
N THR A 168 -6.85 -11.15 8.07
CA THR A 168 -6.56 -9.71 8.04
C THR A 168 -7.90 -8.98 8.12
N PHE A 169 -8.03 -8.10 9.10
CA PHE A 169 -9.23 -7.28 9.30
C PHE A 169 -8.84 -5.81 9.25
N VAL A 170 -9.42 -5.07 8.30
CA VAL A 170 -9.11 -3.65 8.10
C VAL A 170 -10.37 -2.82 8.22
N ILE A 171 -10.30 -1.72 8.97
CA ILE A 171 -11.29 -0.64 8.96
C ILE A 171 -10.57 0.66 8.63
N THR A 172 -11.00 1.34 7.58
CA THR A 172 -10.68 2.74 7.33
C THR A 172 -11.81 3.63 7.85
N VAL A 173 -11.60 4.26 9.01
CA VAL A 173 -12.48 5.31 9.53
C VAL A 173 -12.24 6.57 8.72
N LEU A 174 -13.28 7.12 8.09
CA LEU A 174 -13.15 8.34 7.32
C LEU A 174 -12.98 9.52 8.27
N GLY A 175 -12.10 10.47 7.95
CA GLY A 175 -11.97 11.70 8.73
C GLY A 175 -13.24 12.55 8.67
N ARG A 176 -13.99 12.43 7.57
CA ARG A 176 -15.26 13.09 7.36
C ARG A 176 -16.31 12.14 6.79
N SER A 177 -17.55 12.33 7.22
CA SER A 177 -18.69 11.55 6.76
C SER A 177 -19.07 11.87 5.31
N SER A 178 -19.77 10.96 4.64
CA SER A 178 -20.34 11.21 3.31
C SER A 178 -21.84 10.89 3.29
N PRO A 179 -22.70 11.71 2.67
CA PRO A 179 -22.34 12.87 1.83
C PRO A 179 -22.22 14.21 2.60
N HIS A 180 -22.54 14.27 3.89
CA HIS A 180 -22.69 15.56 4.58
C HIS A 180 -21.39 16.20 5.06
N ASN A 181 -20.24 15.51 4.95
CA ASN A 181 -18.90 16.05 5.22
C ASN A 181 -18.70 16.49 6.69
N ASN A 182 -19.43 15.89 7.62
CA ASN A 182 -19.27 16.09 9.07
C ASN A 182 -17.92 15.53 9.52
N ALA A 183 -17.31 16.10 10.55
CA ALA A 183 -16.13 15.47 11.16
C ALA A 183 -16.55 14.13 11.79
N VAL A 184 -15.74 13.09 11.62
CA VAL A 184 -15.96 11.79 12.27
C VAL A 184 -14.84 11.57 13.27
N VAL A 185 -13.59 11.64 12.81
CA VAL A 185 -12.41 11.56 13.67
C VAL A 185 -11.47 12.73 13.41
N THR A 186 -10.88 13.27 14.48
CA THR A 186 -9.98 14.43 14.42
C THR A 186 -8.65 14.10 15.08
N ASN A 187 -7.55 14.40 14.38
CA ASN A 187 -6.20 14.25 14.87
C ASN A 187 -5.94 15.13 16.11
N PRO A 188 -5.01 14.73 16.99
CA PRO A 188 -4.47 15.58 18.04
C PRO A 188 -4.04 16.96 17.51
N SER A 189 -4.27 17.99 18.32
CA SER A 189 -3.87 19.37 17.99
C SER A 189 -2.38 19.66 18.18
N ILE A 190 -1.67 18.74 18.84
CA ILE A 190 -0.25 18.88 19.16
C ILE A 190 0.53 17.80 18.40
N ALA A 191 1.65 18.19 17.79
CA ALA A 191 2.55 17.24 17.17
C ALA A 191 3.15 16.27 18.20
N GLY A 192 3.26 15.00 17.85
CA GLY A 192 3.82 13.96 18.70
C GLY A 192 3.61 12.55 18.16
N ALA A 193 4.24 11.59 18.81
CA ALA A 193 3.96 10.17 18.63
C ALA A 193 2.91 9.72 19.64
N TYR A 194 1.88 9.04 19.17
CA TYR A 194 0.72 8.65 19.95
C TYR A 194 0.57 7.13 19.91
N ALA A 195 0.72 6.49 21.07
CA ALA A 195 0.60 5.04 21.19
C ALA A 195 -0.88 4.61 21.28
N TRP A 196 -1.27 3.74 20.36
CA TRP A 196 -2.57 3.09 20.32
C TRP A 196 -2.48 1.69 20.91
N THR A 197 -3.57 1.22 21.50
CA THR A 197 -3.61 -0.09 22.17
C THR A 197 -4.81 -0.89 21.68
N GLY A 198 -4.54 -1.97 20.95
CA GLY A 198 -5.53 -2.95 20.53
C GLY A 198 -5.70 -4.05 21.58
N ARG A 199 -6.94 -4.38 21.91
CA ARG A 199 -7.32 -5.47 22.82
C ARG A 199 -8.13 -6.50 22.04
N TYR A 200 -7.62 -7.72 22.03
CA TYR A 200 -8.18 -8.76 21.18
C TYR A 200 -8.57 -9.97 21.99
N VAL A 201 -9.70 -10.56 21.63
CA VAL A 201 -10.15 -11.85 22.15
C VAL A 201 -10.34 -12.79 20.98
N SER A 202 -9.82 -14.01 21.08
CA SER A 202 -9.93 -15.00 20.02
C SER A 202 -11.37 -15.47 19.83
N PHE A 203 -11.70 -15.94 18.65
CA PHE A 203 -12.96 -16.61 18.37
C PHE A 203 -13.15 -17.78 19.34
N GLY A 204 -14.32 -17.83 20.00
CA GLY A 204 -14.60 -18.78 21.10
C GLY A 204 -14.10 -18.36 22.50
N GLY A 205 -13.35 -17.25 22.61
CA GLY A 205 -12.97 -16.66 23.91
C GLY A 205 -11.82 -17.37 24.64
N GLU A 206 -11.06 -18.22 23.97
CA GLU A 206 -9.99 -19.02 24.60
C GLU A 206 -8.75 -18.17 24.95
N HIS A 207 -8.45 -17.16 24.15
CA HIS A 207 -7.28 -16.30 24.31
C HIS A 207 -7.66 -14.83 24.35
N SER A 208 -6.89 -14.04 25.11
CA SER A 208 -6.93 -12.59 25.05
C SER A 208 -5.52 -12.03 25.08
N THR A 209 -5.28 -10.97 24.32
CA THR A 209 -3.96 -10.35 24.21
C THR A 209 -4.10 -8.88 23.83
N ILE A 210 -2.97 -8.18 23.88
CA ILE A 210 -2.85 -6.77 23.54
C ILE A 210 -1.78 -6.64 22.47
N ALA A 211 -2.04 -5.83 21.45
CA ALA A 211 -0.99 -5.30 20.58
C ALA A 211 -1.03 -3.78 20.64
N SER A 212 0.06 -3.14 20.26
CA SER A 212 0.17 -1.69 20.24
C SER A 212 0.84 -1.25 18.97
N ASP A 213 0.47 -0.07 18.53
CA ASP A 213 1.13 0.63 17.44
C ASP A 213 1.31 2.11 17.82
N SER A 214 2.17 2.83 17.13
CA SER A 214 2.45 4.24 17.38
C SER A 214 2.28 5.06 16.11
N VAL A 215 1.42 6.06 16.21
CA VAL A 215 1.06 6.93 15.10
C VAL A 215 1.63 8.31 15.31
N CYS A 216 2.06 8.93 14.22
CA CYS A 216 2.69 10.24 14.25
C CYS A 216 1.77 11.34 13.76
N ILE A 217 1.80 12.46 14.47
CA ILE A 217 1.09 13.68 14.12
C ILE A 217 2.10 14.83 14.13
N GLY A 218 2.12 15.66 13.09
CA GLY A 218 3.10 16.73 12.92
C GLY A 218 4.51 16.21 12.61
N ASN A 219 5.51 17.10 12.74
CA ASN A 219 6.89 16.85 12.31
C ASN A 219 7.73 16.07 13.35
N ALA A 220 7.10 15.28 14.21
CA ALA A 220 7.76 14.63 15.34
C ALA A 220 8.36 13.27 14.99
N CYS A 221 8.02 12.72 13.83
CA CYS A 221 8.43 11.40 13.37
C CYS A 221 8.94 11.44 11.94
N ASP A 222 9.65 10.38 11.60
CA ASP A 222 10.40 10.08 10.39
C ASP A 222 10.44 8.54 10.37
N ALA A 223 9.36 7.94 9.87
CA ALA A 223 9.03 6.53 10.08
C ALA A 223 9.98 5.57 9.34
N ASP A 224 10.46 5.99 8.18
CA ASP A 224 11.46 5.29 7.37
C ASP A 224 12.92 5.66 7.73
N ALA A 225 13.09 6.68 8.59
CA ALA A 225 14.37 7.21 9.07
C ALA A 225 15.28 7.79 7.97
N ASP A 226 14.69 8.37 6.93
CA ASP A 226 15.41 8.99 5.82
C ASP A 226 15.86 10.45 6.11
N GLY A 227 15.42 11.01 7.24
CA GLY A 227 15.69 12.38 7.67
C GLY A 227 14.59 13.39 7.29
N ARG A 228 13.48 12.95 6.71
CA ARG A 228 12.30 13.73 6.32
C ARG A 228 11.15 13.40 7.26
N PRO A 229 10.56 14.41 7.92
CA PRO A 229 9.42 14.12 8.76
C PRO A 229 8.20 13.67 7.95
N ASP A 230 7.45 12.66 8.40
CA ASP A 230 6.32 12.03 7.69
C ASP A 230 5.32 13.03 7.09
N VAL A 231 5.06 14.16 7.78
CA VAL A 231 4.14 15.20 7.29
C VAL A 231 4.61 15.95 6.04
N SER A 232 5.90 15.89 5.75
CA SER A 232 6.57 16.55 4.64
C SER A 232 7.26 15.56 3.71
N ASP A 233 7.17 14.29 4.06
CA ASP A 233 7.70 13.17 3.30
C ASP A 233 6.69 12.76 2.23
N ASN A 234 7.15 12.61 0.99
CA ASN A 234 6.34 12.11 -0.10
C ASN A 234 6.24 10.58 -0.13
N CYS A 235 7.05 9.87 0.67
CA CYS A 235 7.05 8.43 0.83
C CYS A 235 7.31 8.01 2.29
N PRO A 236 6.36 8.25 3.22
CA PRO A 236 6.62 8.13 4.66
C PRO A 236 7.13 6.76 5.16
N PHE A 237 6.97 5.69 4.38
CA PHE A 237 7.43 4.35 4.72
C PHE A 237 8.51 3.80 3.77
N TRP A 238 9.02 4.62 2.84
CA TRP A 238 10.09 4.25 1.91
C TRP A 238 11.26 5.23 1.93
N PRO A 239 12.45 4.79 2.42
CA PRO A 239 13.60 5.66 2.62
C PRO A 239 14.05 6.46 1.40
N ASN A 240 13.69 7.75 1.32
CA ASN A 240 14.00 8.58 0.17
C ASN A 240 14.45 10.02 0.50
N ALA A 241 15.55 10.18 1.25
CA ALA A 241 16.01 11.47 1.82
C ALA A 241 16.04 12.70 0.86
N SER A 242 16.21 12.47 -0.45
CA SER A 242 16.19 13.49 -1.51
C SER A 242 14.79 13.92 -1.96
N GLN A 243 13.76 13.19 -1.51
CA GLN A 243 12.36 13.20 -1.93
C GLN A 243 12.19 12.84 -3.41
N GLY A 244 13.15 12.10 -3.96
CA GLY A 244 13.01 11.46 -5.26
C GLY A 244 12.00 10.32 -5.16
N LEU A 245 11.02 10.30 -6.06
CA LEU A 245 10.08 9.18 -6.17
C LEU A 245 10.75 8.03 -6.94
N PRO A 246 10.22 6.80 -6.81
CA PRO A 246 10.63 5.67 -7.65
C PRO A 246 10.41 5.94 -9.14
N LEU A 247 10.95 5.07 -10.00
CA LEU A 247 10.76 5.15 -11.45
C LEU A 247 9.30 4.91 -11.89
N TRP A 248 8.49 4.28 -11.03
CA TRP A 248 7.08 4.05 -11.27
C TRP A 248 6.19 5.17 -10.73
N THR A 249 4.92 5.14 -11.13
CA THR A 249 3.92 6.10 -10.65
C THR A 249 3.44 5.71 -9.26
N VAL A 250 3.71 6.56 -8.27
CA VAL A 250 3.16 6.49 -6.90
C VAL A 250 1.77 7.13 -6.86
N PRO A 251 0.67 6.36 -6.68
CA PRO A 251 -0.67 6.92 -6.54
C PRO A 251 -0.86 7.65 -5.21
N ALA A 252 -1.99 8.35 -5.05
CA ALA A 252 -2.33 8.97 -3.77
C ALA A 252 -2.78 7.91 -2.75
N ASN A 253 -2.35 8.04 -1.49
CA ASN A 253 -2.55 7.02 -0.44
C ASN A 253 -1.77 5.71 -0.71
N ASP A 254 -0.55 5.86 -1.20
CA ASP A 254 0.50 4.83 -1.28
C ASP A 254 1.59 5.24 -0.26
N PRO A 255 1.53 4.75 0.99
CA PRO A 255 2.41 5.22 2.07
C PRO A 255 3.85 4.72 1.95
N ASP A 256 4.03 3.53 1.40
CA ASP A 256 5.32 2.86 1.19
C ASP A 256 5.83 3.00 -0.24
N CYS A 257 5.15 3.77 -1.08
CA CYS A 257 5.56 4.15 -2.43
C CYS A 257 5.86 2.96 -3.35
N ASP A 258 5.27 1.80 -3.08
CA ASP A 258 5.52 0.56 -3.84
C ASP A 258 4.75 0.51 -5.18
N GLY A 259 3.97 1.56 -5.45
CA GLY A 259 3.16 1.71 -6.64
C GLY A 259 1.73 1.19 -6.46
N PHE A 260 1.24 0.91 -5.26
CA PHE A 260 -0.14 0.49 -5.03
C PHE A 260 -0.80 1.33 -3.96
N THR A 261 -2.10 1.61 -4.11
CA THR A 261 -2.82 2.29 -3.02
C THR A 261 -3.10 1.31 -1.91
N SER A 262 -3.18 1.81 -0.67
CA SER A 262 -3.58 0.95 0.45
C SER A 262 -4.92 0.25 0.22
N ALA A 263 -5.82 0.83 -0.58
CA ALA A 263 -7.10 0.21 -0.90
C ALA A 263 -6.95 -1.03 -1.81
N VAL A 264 -6.06 -0.97 -2.82
CA VAL A 264 -5.73 -2.12 -3.66
C VAL A 264 -5.07 -3.20 -2.83
N GLU A 265 -4.09 -2.83 -2.01
CA GLU A 265 -3.34 -3.77 -1.19
C GLU A 265 -4.18 -4.45 -0.11
N ASP A 266 -5.08 -3.70 0.54
CA ASP A 266 -6.03 -4.24 1.51
C ASP A 266 -6.92 -5.33 0.89
N LEU A 267 -7.25 -5.20 -0.40
CA LEU A 267 -8.03 -6.19 -1.16
C LEU A 267 -7.15 -7.34 -1.67
N ALA A 268 -5.97 -7.03 -2.19
CA ALA A 268 -4.98 -8.01 -2.63
C ALA A 268 -4.43 -8.87 -1.47
N GLY A 269 -4.62 -8.42 -0.23
CA GLY A 269 -4.15 -9.07 0.99
C GLY A 269 -2.65 -8.86 1.23
N THR A 270 -2.10 -7.77 0.69
CA THR A 270 -0.73 -7.31 0.94
C THR A 270 -0.70 -6.24 2.05
N ASN A 271 0.50 -5.77 2.41
CA ASN A 271 0.70 -4.85 3.52
C ASN A 271 1.14 -3.48 3.05
N ALA A 272 0.20 -2.55 3.02
CA ALA A 272 0.34 -1.17 2.53
C ALA A 272 1.26 -0.21 3.29
N LEU A 273 2.13 -0.74 4.14
CA LEU A 273 3.15 0.03 4.86
C LEU A 273 4.53 -0.61 4.77
N VAL A 274 4.63 -1.65 3.96
CA VAL A 274 5.84 -2.42 3.80
C VAL A 274 6.00 -2.64 2.31
N GLU A 275 6.89 -1.86 1.72
CA GLU A 275 7.25 -1.95 0.30
C GLU A 275 7.66 -3.38 -0.08
N CYS A 276 8.33 -4.12 0.81
CA CYS A 276 8.95 -5.39 0.46
C CYS A 276 8.93 -6.48 1.53
N GLY A 277 8.89 -7.73 1.08
CA GLY A 277 8.87 -8.91 1.91
C GLY A 277 7.64 -9.79 1.67
N PHE A 278 7.32 -10.63 2.66
CA PHE A 278 6.22 -11.58 2.54
C PHE A 278 4.86 -10.89 2.56
N ASN A 279 4.09 -11.04 1.48
CA ASN A 279 2.81 -10.38 1.23
C ASN A 279 2.91 -8.85 1.43
N ALA A 280 3.98 -8.27 0.92
CA ALA A 280 4.25 -6.84 0.97
C ALA A 280 3.81 -6.17 -0.34
N TRP A 281 4.40 -6.60 -1.45
CA TRP A 281 4.21 -5.96 -2.74
C TRP A 281 3.23 -6.73 -3.64
N PRO A 282 2.15 -6.12 -4.17
CA PRO A 282 1.23 -6.82 -5.07
C PRO A 282 1.87 -7.39 -6.34
N ALA A 283 2.94 -6.79 -6.85
CA ALA A 283 3.61 -7.23 -8.07
C ALA A 283 4.48 -8.49 -7.89
N ASP A 284 4.78 -8.90 -6.66
CA ASP A 284 5.58 -10.07 -6.31
C ASP A 284 4.68 -11.21 -5.80
N ILE A 285 3.97 -11.87 -6.71
CA ILE A 285 2.97 -12.89 -6.40
C ILE A 285 3.55 -14.09 -5.63
N ASN A 286 4.83 -14.38 -5.83
CA ASN A 286 5.46 -15.55 -5.24
C ASN A 286 6.24 -15.25 -3.92
N ASN A 287 6.40 -13.98 -3.55
CA ASN A 287 7.13 -13.47 -2.39
C ASN A 287 8.66 -13.68 -2.45
N ASP A 288 9.28 -13.50 -3.62
CA ASP A 288 10.74 -13.58 -3.82
C ASP A 288 11.44 -12.23 -3.98
N THR A 289 10.71 -11.13 -3.73
CA THR A 289 11.12 -9.72 -3.78
C THR A 289 11.41 -9.16 -5.17
N PHE A 290 11.02 -9.86 -6.23
CA PHE A 290 11.33 -9.47 -7.60
C PHE A 290 10.14 -9.74 -8.52
N SER A 291 9.64 -8.72 -9.23
CA SER A 291 8.50 -8.91 -10.12
C SER A 291 8.96 -9.46 -11.47
N ASP A 292 8.68 -10.72 -11.76
CA ASP A 292 9.16 -11.38 -12.97
C ASP A 292 8.10 -12.16 -13.74
N ILE A 293 8.55 -13.02 -14.66
CA ILE A 293 7.66 -13.76 -15.55
C ILE A 293 6.86 -14.83 -14.81
N SER A 294 7.36 -15.29 -13.67
CA SER A 294 6.67 -16.25 -12.82
C SER A 294 5.45 -15.61 -12.15
N ASP A 295 5.55 -14.35 -11.73
CA ASP A 295 4.46 -13.59 -11.14
C ASP A 295 3.40 -13.27 -12.21
N ILE A 296 3.82 -12.73 -13.36
CA ILE A 296 2.92 -12.48 -14.49
C ILE A 296 2.22 -13.76 -14.95
N ALA A 297 2.93 -14.89 -14.99
CA ALA A 297 2.34 -16.17 -15.38
C ALA A 297 1.29 -16.65 -14.36
N ALA A 298 1.51 -16.43 -13.07
CA ALA A 298 0.55 -16.75 -12.02
C ALA A 298 -0.73 -15.92 -12.14
N LEU A 299 -0.60 -14.60 -12.38
CA LEU A 299 -1.73 -13.70 -12.63
C LEU A 299 -2.48 -14.10 -13.92
N THR A 300 -1.75 -14.26 -15.02
CA THR A 300 -2.33 -14.58 -16.35
C THR A 300 -3.05 -15.92 -16.37
N ALA A 301 -2.66 -16.89 -15.51
CA ALA A 301 -3.37 -18.15 -15.36
C ALA A 301 -4.83 -17.98 -14.88
N ASN A 302 -5.17 -16.79 -14.35
CA ASN A 302 -6.47 -16.43 -13.83
C ASN A 302 -7.20 -15.38 -14.67
N PHE A 303 -6.62 -14.95 -15.79
CA PHE A 303 -7.22 -13.96 -16.69
C PHE A 303 -8.62 -14.36 -17.14
N GLY A 304 -9.56 -13.42 -17.05
CA GLY A 304 -10.96 -13.63 -17.42
C GLY A 304 -11.81 -14.25 -16.32
N MET A 305 -11.30 -14.38 -15.09
CA MET A 305 -12.04 -14.90 -13.95
C MET A 305 -12.47 -13.77 -13.02
N SER A 306 -13.70 -13.89 -12.49
CA SER A 306 -14.13 -13.04 -11.38
C SER A 306 -13.34 -13.35 -10.12
N VAL A 307 -13.21 -12.35 -9.25
CA VAL A 307 -12.74 -12.48 -7.89
C VAL A 307 -13.96 -12.39 -6.98
N PRO A 308 -14.48 -13.51 -6.43
CA PRO A 308 -14.03 -14.93 -6.57
C PRO A 308 -14.55 -15.64 -7.85
N PRO A 309 -13.96 -16.77 -8.30
CA PRO A 309 -13.09 -17.69 -7.56
C PRO A 309 -11.59 -17.44 -7.69
N ALA A 310 -11.14 -16.48 -8.49
CA ALA A 310 -9.71 -16.14 -8.53
C ALA A 310 -9.27 -15.55 -7.17
N PRO A 311 -8.00 -15.75 -6.77
CA PRO A 311 -7.44 -15.09 -5.60
C PRO A 311 -7.53 -13.57 -5.71
N ALA A 312 -7.90 -12.89 -4.64
CA ALA A 312 -7.98 -11.42 -4.61
C ALA A 312 -6.63 -10.75 -4.90
N ARG A 313 -5.52 -11.44 -4.62
CA ARG A 313 -4.17 -10.99 -4.96
C ARG A 313 -3.93 -10.75 -6.46
N TYR A 314 -4.81 -11.20 -7.34
CA TYR A 314 -4.65 -11.07 -8.80
C TYR A 314 -5.51 -9.96 -9.41
N ASP A 315 -6.33 -9.29 -8.61
CA ASP A 315 -7.14 -8.12 -8.99
C ASP A 315 -6.53 -6.90 -8.30
N ILE A 316 -5.56 -6.30 -9.00
CA ILE A 316 -4.65 -5.24 -8.53
C ILE A 316 -4.82 -3.94 -9.32
N ALA A 317 -5.74 -3.93 -10.29
CA ALA A 317 -6.10 -2.76 -11.08
C ALA A 317 -7.55 -2.89 -11.61
N PRO A 318 -8.24 -1.77 -11.89
CA PRO A 318 -7.81 -0.39 -11.68
C PRO A 318 -7.74 0.01 -10.19
N ASP A 319 -7.34 1.25 -9.92
CA ASP A 319 -7.35 1.79 -8.56
C ASP A 319 -8.78 2.20 -8.16
N VAL A 320 -9.26 1.58 -7.09
CA VAL A 320 -10.55 0.87 -6.99
C VAL A 320 -10.66 -0.29 -7.99
N VAL A 321 -10.35 -1.50 -7.49
CA VAL A 321 -10.41 -2.77 -8.22
C VAL A 321 -11.83 -3.12 -8.66
N ASP A 322 -11.97 -4.01 -9.65
CA ASP A 322 -13.25 -4.25 -10.34
C ASP A 322 -13.83 -5.69 -10.19
N ASP A 323 -13.29 -6.45 -9.25
CA ASP A 323 -13.67 -7.84 -8.92
C ASP A 323 -13.39 -8.82 -10.08
N PHE A 324 -12.41 -8.51 -10.95
CA PHE A 324 -12.11 -9.32 -12.13
C PHE A 324 -10.62 -9.29 -12.51
N VAL A 325 -10.02 -10.45 -12.75
CA VAL A 325 -8.65 -10.52 -13.26
C VAL A 325 -8.67 -10.25 -14.77
N ASP A 326 -8.19 -9.09 -15.17
CA ASP A 326 -8.40 -8.52 -16.49
C ASP A 326 -7.10 -7.95 -17.12
N ILE A 327 -7.22 -7.17 -18.20
CA ILE A 327 -6.05 -6.65 -18.92
C ILE A 327 -5.38 -5.47 -18.18
N THR A 328 -6.13 -4.77 -17.34
CA THR A 328 -5.61 -3.67 -16.51
C THR A 328 -4.69 -4.22 -15.43
N ASP A 329 -5.00 -5.37 -14.83
CA ASP A 329 -4.10 -6.07 -13.88
C ASP A 329 -2.78 -6.47 -14.53
N ILE A 330 -2.86 -7.15 -15.67
CA ILE A 330 -1.68 -7.56 -16.44
C ILE A 330 -0.87 -6.32 -16.81
N SER A 331 -1.52 -5.24 -17.28
CA SER A 331 -0.83 -4.01 -17.64
C SER A 331 -0.19 -3.32 -16.45
N ARG A 332 -0.78 -3.40 -15.24
CA ARG A 332 -0.20 -2.86 -14.01
C ARG A 332 1.05 -3.65 -13.64
N MET A 333 0.95 -4.97 -13.69
CA MET A 333 2.05 -5.88 -13.38
C MET A 333 3.20 -5.77 -14.39
N THR A 334 2.92 -5.68 -15.70
CA THR A 334 3.98 -5.52 -16.71
C THR A 334 4.70 -4.18 -16.59
N GLY A 335 4.06 -3.16 -16.00
CA GLY A 335 4.70 -1.87 -15.71
C GLY A 335 5.75 -1.94 -14.59
N LEU A 336 5.76 -3.01 -13.80
CA LEU A 336 6.71 -3.25 -12.71
C LEU A 336 7.65 -4.43 -12.98
N PHE A 337 7.57 -5.04 -14.18
CA PHE A 337 8.37 -6.19 -14.55
C PHE A 337 9.86 -5.86 -14.54
N GLY A 338 10.65 -6.73 -13.90
CA GLY A 338 12.10 -6.59 -13.80
C GLY A 338 12.56 -5.70 -12.64
N LEU A 339 11.65 -5.23 -11.80
CA LEU A 339 11.96 -4.39 -10.64
C LEU A 339 11.97 -5.21 -9.34
N THR A 340 12.78 -4.77 -8.37
CA THR A 340 12.73 -5.26 -6.98
C THR A 340 12.01 -4.25 -6.08
N CYS A 341 11.34 -4.77 -5.04
CA CYS A 341 10.79 -3.94 -3.97
C CYS A 341 11.80 -3.62 -2.86
N ALA A 342 12.98 -4.23 -2.83
CA ALA A 342 13.89 -4.03 -1.70
C ALA A 342 14.51 -2.62 -1.77
N PRO A 343 14.61 -1.86 -0.66
CA PRO A 343 15.30 -0.57 -0.66
C PRO A 343 16.72 -0.72 -1.22
N CYS A 344 16.95 -0.12 -2.39
CA CYS A 344 18.14 -0.33 -3.20
C CYS A 344 19.31 0.52 -2.69
N ALA A 345 19.67 0.37 -1.42
CA ALA A 345 20.74 1.14 -0.82
C ALA A 345 22.09 0.78 -1.48
N GLY A 346 22.53 1.62 -2.42
CA GLY A 346 23.74 1.41 -3.21
C GLY A 346 23.53 0.66 -4.53
N ASP A 347 22.29 0.60 -5.00
CA ASP A 347 21.82 0.01 -6.27
C ASP A 347 20.82 1.03 -6.85
N SER A 348 21.19 1.77 -7.90
CA SER A 348 20.41 2.98 -8.29
C SER A 348 19.22 2.67 -9.17
N ASP A 349 19.16 1.49 -9.75
CA ASP A 349 18.09 1.05 -10.66
C ASP A 349 17.33 -0.17 -10.15
N CYS A 350 17.68 -0.67 -8.96
CA CYS A 350 16.88 -1.64 -8.23
C CYS A 350 16.78 -2.99 -8.97
N ASP A 351 17.89 -3.43 -9.56
CA ASP A 351 17.96 -4.65 -10.35
C ASP A 351 18.59 -5.84 -9.59
N ALA A 352 18.90 -5.63 -8.30
CA ALA A 352 19.59 -6.54 -7.38
C ALA A 352 21.10 -6.71 -7.63
N VAL A 353 21.70 -5.87 -8.48
CA VAL A 353 23.13 -5.74 -8.68
C VAL A 353 23.59 -4.38 -8.16
N LEU A 354 24.38 -4.39 -7.07
CA LEU A 354 24.89 -3.14 -6.51
C LEU A 354 25.69 -2.33 -7.54
N ASN A 355 25.57 -1.00 -7.51
CA ASN A 355 26.23 -0.04 -8.41
C ASN A 355 27.72 -0.30 -8.66
N ALA A 356 28.43 -0.89 -7.69
CA ALA A 356 29.86 -1.19 -7.80
C ALA A 356 30.18 -2.43 -8.66
N ALA A 357 29.21 -3.33 -8.81
CA ALA A 357 29.27 -4.55 -9.61
C ALA A 357 28.42 -4.46 -10.88
N ASP A 358 27.51 -3.49 -10.93
CA ASP A 358 26.57 -3.29 -12.02
C ASP A 358 27.23 -2.66 -13.25
N ASN A 359 26.98 -3.26 -14.41
CA ASN A 359 27.43 -2.77 -15.70
C ASN A 359 26.51 -1.73 -16.32
N CYS A 360 25.32 -1.51 -15.75
CA CYS A 360 24.36 -0.48 -16.10
C CYS A 360 23.66 0.12 -14.86
N PRO A 361 24.38 0.82 -13.95
CA PRO A 361 23.88 1.30 -12.65
C PRO A 361 22.59 2.13 -12.62
N ASN A 362 22.06 2.53 -13.77
CA ASN A 362 20.87 3.36 -13.94
C ASN A 362 19.88 2.75 -14.96
N TRP A 363 20.01 1.47 -15.32
CA TRP A 363 19.09 0.76 -16.20
C TRP A 363 18.89 -0.71 -15.77
N PRO A 364 17.69 -1.07 -15.27
CA PRO A 364 17.50 -2.35 -14.61
C PRO A 364 17.85 -3.53 -15.51
N ASN A 365 18.92 -4.26 -15.19
CA ASN A 365 19.36 -5.41 -15.97
C ASN A 365 19.90 -6.56 -15.09
N PRO A 366 19.06 -7.24 -14.29
CA PRO A 366 19.49 -8.16 -13.21
C PRO A 366 20.44 -9.29 -13.64
N THR A 367 20.37 -9.68 -14.92
CA THR A 367 21.23 -10.71 -15.52
C THR A 367 22.57 -10.18 -16.03
N GLN A 368 22.80 -8.88 -15.86
CA GLN A 368 23.92 -8.09 -16.37
C GLN A 368 24.06 -8.20 -17.89
N SER A 369 22.92 -8.38 -18.56
CA SER A 369 22.84 -8.43 -20.02
C SER A 369 22.83 -7.02 -20.56
N LEU A 370 23.87 -6.67 -21.34
CA LEU A 370 23.93 -5.38 -22.00
C LEU A 370 22.89 -5.29 -23.13
N PRO A 371 22.42 -4.07 -23.48
CA PRO A 371 21.58 -3.86 -24.64
C PRO A 371 22.23 -4.34 -25.95
N PRO A 372 21.45 -4.48 -27.04
CA PRO A 372 22.00 -4.89 -28.33
C PRO A 372 22.91 -3.83 -28.99
N TRP A 373 23.02 -2.62 -28.40
CA TRP A 373 23.92 -1.56 -28.83
C TRP A 373 25.19 -1.48 -27.96
N PRO A 374 26.27 -0.84 -28.45
CA PRO A 374 27.46 -0.61 -27.64
C PRO A 374 27.20 0.37 -26.51
N VAL A 375 27.41 -0.05 -25.27
CA VAL A 375 27.51 0.83 -24.09
C VAL A 375 28.90 1.47 -24.08
N VAL A 376 28.95 2.80 -24.09
CA VAL A 376 30.22 3.54 -24.16
C VAL A 376 30.80 3.78 -22.75
N ALA A 377 32.00 4.32 -22.65
CA ALA A 377 32.55 4.68 -21.34
C ALA A 377 31.82 5.91 -20.79
N ASN A 378 31.49 5.90 -19.48
CA ASN A 378 30.70 6.95 -18.82
C ASN A 378 29.28 7.08 -19.40
N ASP A 379 28.60 5.95 -19.58
CA ASP A 379 27.21 5.79 -20.02
C ASP A 379 26.49 5.05 -18.88
N PRO A 380 26.09 5.76 -17.80
CA PRO A 380 25.62 5.14 -16.56
C PRO A 380 24.24 4.50 -16.70
N ASP A 381 23.39 5.00 -17.60
CA ASP A 381 22.07 4.46 -17.92
C ASP A 381 22.09 3.53 -19.15
N CYS A 382 23.25 3.23 -19.73
CA CYS A 382 23.40 2.26 -20.82
C CYS A 382 22.54 2.53 -22.06
N ASP A 383 22.12 3.76 -22.30
CA ASP A 383 21.28 4.12 -23.45
C ASP A 383 22.09 4.21 -24.77
N GLY A 384 23.42 4.03 -24.65
CA GLY A 384 24.38 4.04 -25.74
C GLY A 384 25.04 5.40 -25.97
N PHE A 385 24.79 6.39 -25.11
CA PHE A 385 25.37 7.73 -25.16
C PHE A 385 26.12 8.02 -23.86
N SER A 386 27.29 8.67 -23.96
CA SER A 386 28.00 9.05 -22.73
C SER A 386 27.38 10.30 -22.13
N THR A 387 27.59 10.49 -20.83
CA THR A 387 27.17 11.71 -20.13
C THR A 387 27.75 12.98 -20.79
N ALA A 388 28.86 12.90 -21.53
CA ALA A 388 29.42 14.04 -22.27
C ALA A 388 28.56 14.43 -23.48
N VAL A 389 28.08 13.43 -24.23
CA VAL A 389 27.14 13.62 -25.33
C VAL A 389 25.82 14.17 -24.81
N GLU A 390 25.30 13.56 -23.75
CA GLU A 390 23.99 13.91 -23.22
C GLU A 390 23.94 15.30 -22.59
N ASN A 391 24.97 15.68 -21.84
CA ASN A 391 25.09 17.05 -21.34
C ASN A 391 25.12 18.08 -22.47
N ALA A 392 25.72 17.74 -23.61
CA ALA A 392 25.75 18.61 -24.78
C ALA A 392 24.39 18.62 -25.51
N ALA A 393 23.75 17.46 -25.65
CA ALA A 393 22.44 17.30 -26.29
C ALA A 393 21.29 17.88 -25.45
N GLY A 394 21.51 18.05 -24.14
CA GLY A 394 20.49 18.47 -23.18
C GLY A 394 19.55 17.34 -22.78
N THR A 395 20.03 16.09 -22.78
CA THR A 395 19.29 14.91 -22.31
C THR A 395 19.67 14.52 -20.88
N ALA A 396 18.85 13.66 -20.27
CA ALA A 396 18.98 13.22 -18.89
C ALA A 396 19.83 11.94 -18.79
N GLY A 397 21.16 12.08 -18.69
CA GLY A 397 22.09 10.95 -18.64
C GLY A 397 22.19 10.14 -17.37
N LEU A 398 21.05 9.98 -16.69
CA LEU A 398 20.81 9.01 -15.64
C LEU A 398 19.47 8.29 -15.87
N ALA A 399 18.86 8.49 -17.04
CA ALA A 399 17.55 8.01 -17.39
C ALA A 399 17.66 7.34 -18.76
N HIS A 400 17.55 6.01 -18.75
CA HIS A 400 17.63 5.22 -19.99
C HIS A 400 16.59 5.68 -21.03
N CYS A 401 15.36 5.94 -20.56
CA CYS A 401 14.20 6.25 -21.39
C CYS A 401 13.32 7.38 -20.82
N GLY A 402 12.46 7.93 -21.68
CA GLY A 402 11.49 8.96 -21.31
C GLY A 402 11.70 10.31 -22.01
N THR A 403 11.04 11.34 -21.50
CA THR A 403 11.08 12.68 -22.11
C THR A 403 12.45 13.31 -21.94
N ASN A 404 13.12 13.62 -23.07
CA ASN A 404 14.48 14.14 -23.11
C ASN A 404 15.50 13.24 -22.37
N ALA A 405 15.27 11.93 -22.38
CA ALA A 405 16.19 10.96 -21.79
C ALA A 405 17.15 10.44 -22.87
N TRP A 406 16.61 9.91 -23.97
CA TRP A 406 17.41 9.25 -24.99
C TRP A 406 17.75 10.18 -26.17
N PRO A 407 19.04 10.42 -26.51
CA PRO A 407 19.42 11.25 -27.65
C PRO A 407 18.94 10.72 -29.01
N ALA A 408 18.69 9.42 -29.13
CA ALA A 408 18.23 8.82 -30.39
C ALA A 408 16.73 9.06 -30.70
N ASP A 409 15.97 9.57 -29.74
CA ASP A 409 14.53 9.85 -29.83
C ASP A 409 14.28 11.37 -29.75
N ILE A 410 14.56 12.08 -30.85
CA ILE A 410 14.50 13.55 -30.93
C ILE A 410 13.09 14.09 -30.70
N ASN A 411 12.05 13.30 -30.93
CA ASN A 411 10.67 13.73 -30.78
C ASN A 411 10.01 13.30 -29.45
N ASN A 412 10.69 12.50 -28.62
CA ASN A 412 10.23 11.93 -27.35
C ASN A 412 9.02 10.98 -27.48
N ASP A 413 8.97 10.14 -28.51
CA ASP A 413 7.92 9.15 -28.74
C ASP A 413 8.31 7.71 -28.38
N SER A 414 9.47 7.52 -27.74
CA SER A 414 10.11 6.26 -27.32
C SER A 414 10.61 5.37 -28.45
N PHE A 415 10.66 5.86 -29.69
CA PHE A 415 11.05 5.06 -30.85
C PHE A 415 11.97 5.82 -31.81
N SER A 416 13.22 5.38 -31.91
CA SER A 416 14.17 6.00 -32.85
C SER A 416 13.84 5.57 -34.28
N ASP A 417 13.28 6.48 -35.07
CA ASP A 417 12.80 6.19 -36.41
C ASP A 417 13.18 7.23 -37.48
N ILE A 418 12.46 7.22 -38.59
CA ILE A 418 12.77 8.11 -39.72
C ILE A 418 12.45 9.57 -39.39
N SER A 419 11.55 9.84 -38.45
CA SER A 419 11.19 11.17 -38.00
C SER A 419 12.35 11.83 -37.25
N ASP A 420 13.06 11.09 -36.39
CA ASP A 420 14.25 11.57 -35.67
C ASP A 420 15.41 11.84 -36.63
N ILE A 421 15.68 10.89 -37.52
CA ILE A 421 16.71 11.08 -38.56
C ILE A 421 16.35 12.26 -39.47
N SER A 422 15.07 12.45 -39.80
CA SER A 422 14.63 13.58 -40.63
C SER A 422 14.81 14.92 -39.91
N ALA A 423 14.58 14.97 -38.60
CA ALA A 423 14.85 16.16 -37.79
C ALA A 423 16.35 16.51 -37.82
N LEU A 424 17.21 15.54 -37.52
CA LEU A 424 18.67 15.71 -37.49
C LEU A 424 19.24 16.09 -38.86
N THR A 425 18.82 15.39 -39.93
CA THR A 425 19.26 15.70 -41.30
C THR A 425 18.75 17.05 -41.80
N GLY A 426 17.67 17.58 -41.22
CA GLY A 426 17.13 18.91 -41.52
C GLY A 426 18.09 20.06 -41.19
N VAL A 427 19.05 19.83 -40.30
CA VAL A 427 20.09 20.80 -39.89
C VAL A 427 21.51 20.34 -40.22
N PHE A 428 21.67 19.35 -41.09
CA PHE A 428 22.99 18.86 -41.51
C PHE A 428 23.86 19.99 -42.10
N GLY A 429 25.13 20.02 -41.69
CA GLY A 429 26.08 21.04 -42.15
C GLY A 429 25.99 22.36 -41.39
N VAL A 430 25.30 22.40 -40.25
CA VAL A 430 25.10 23.60 -39.43
C VAL A 430 25.88 23.48 -38.13
N SER A 431 26.58 24.55 -37.75
CA SER A 431 27.24 24.63 -36.44
C SER A 431 26.23 24.64 -35.30
N VAL A 432 26.63 24.17 -34.13
CA VAL A 432 25.88 24.29 -32.88
C VAL A 432 26.57 25.38 -32.06
N PRO A 433 26.09 26.64 -32.08
CA PRO A 433 24.85 27.17 -32.68
C PRO A 433 24.99 27.64 -34.17
N PRO A 434 23.90 27.78 -34.96
CA PRO A 434 22.50 27.92 -34.54
C PRO A 434 21.65 26.63 -34.52
N ALA A 435 22.19 25.46 -34.90
CA ALA A 435 21.43 24.21 -34.79
C ALA A 435 21.11 23.88 -33.31
N PRO A 436 20.01 23.16 -33.03
CA PRO A 436 19.74 22.61 -31.71
C PRO A 436 20.90 21.76 -31.21
N ALA A 437 21.24 21.89 -29.92
CA ALA A 437 22.33 21.09 -29.35
C ALA A 437 22.01 19.59 -29.34
N ARG A 438 20.72 19.25 -29.29
CA ARG A 438 20.19 17.87 -29.37
C ARG A 438 20.56 17.13 -30.66
N ASP A 439 20.91 17.85 -31.73
CA ASP A 439 21.22 17.24 -33.03
C ASP A 439 22.72 16.92 -33.21
N ASN A 440 23.57 17.30 -32.24
CA ASN A 440 25.03 17.10 -32.25
C ASN A 440 25.39 16.06 -31.17
N ILE A 441 25.23 14.79 -31.53
CA ILE A 441 25.32 13.59 -30.69
C ILE A 441 26.59 12.75 -30.99
N ALA A 442 27.42 13.17 -31.94
CA ALA A 442 28.68 12.55 -32.28
C ALA A 442 29.69 13.60 -32.77
N PRO A 443 31.01 13.30 -32.74
CA PRO A 443 31.64 12.19 -32.01
C PRO A 443 31.44 12.32 -30.49
N ASP A 444 32.02 11.41 -29.71
CA ASP A 444 32.02 11.51 -28.25
C ASP A 444 33.41 11.97 -27.77
N PRO A 445 33.56 13.19 -27.20
CA PRO A 445 32.52 14.21 -26.96
C PRO A 445 32.14 14.98 -28.25
N PRO A 446 30.94 15.61 -28.31
CA PRO A 446 30.44 16.27 -29.52
C PRO A 446 31.32 17.44 -29.99
N ASP A 447 31.41 17.63 -31.31
CA ASP A 447 32.36 18.57 -31.92
C ASP A 447 31.79 19.97 -32.19
N GLY A 448 30.49 20.14 -31.98
CA GLY A 448 29.79 21.42 -32.12
C GLY A 448 29.27 21.65 -33.54
N PHE A 449 29.07 20.60 -34.33
CA PHE A 449 28.59 20.69 -35.70
C PHE A 449 27.77 19.46 -36.08
N VAL A 450 26.60 19.64 -36.68
CA VAL A 450 25.78 18.50 -37.13
C VAL A 450 26.33 17.97 -38.44
N ASP A 451 26.97 16.81 -38.42
CA ASP A 451 27.58 16.16 -39.58
C ASP A 451 27.19 14.70 -39.78
N ILE A 452 28.01 13.97 -40.54
CA ILE A 452 27.75 12.59 -40.94
C ILE A 452 27.95 11.63 -39.77
N THR A 453 28.76 11.99 -38.77
CA THR A 453 28.98 11.18 -37.58
C THR A 453 27.73 11.15 -36.71
N ASP A 454 26.99 12.27 -36.59
CA ASP A 454 25.70 12.33 -35.90
C ASP A 454 24.66 11.44 -36.56
N ILE A 455 24.51 11.58 -37.89
CA ILE A 455 23.58 10.73 -38.66
C ILE A 455 23.97 9.26 -38.50
N SER A 456 25.26 8.94 -38.59
CA SER A 456 25.74 7.57 -38.46
C SER A 456 25.44 7.00 -37.07
N LYS A 457 25.64 7.79 -36.02
CA LYS A 457 25.31 7.42 -34.63
C LYS A 457 23.81 7.20 -34.49
N MET A 458 22.97 8.13 -34.94
CA MET A 458 21.51 8.00 -34.94
C MET A 458 21.04 6.73 -35.68
N THR A 459 21.57 6.47 -36.88
CA THR A 459 21.17 5.30 -37.67
C THR A 459 21.52 3.96 -37.02
N ALA A 460 22.48 3.94 -36.08
CA ALA A 460 22.80 2.73 -35.33
C ALA A 460 21.69 2.33 -34.34
N PHE A 461 20.80 3.28 -33.99
CA PHE A 461 19.63 3.05 -33.13
C PHE A 461 18.31 2.95 -33.91
N PHE A 462 18.34 3.05 -35.25
CA PHE A 462 17.14 3.05 -36.06
C PHE A 462 16.30 1.77 -35.88
N GLY A 463 15.02 1.95 -35.57
CA GLY A 463 14.06 0.88 -35.34
C GLY A 463 14.12 0.27 -33.94
N LEU A 464 14.88 0.87 -33.03
CA LEU A 464 14.93 0.48 -31.62
C LEU A 464 13.91 1.28 -30.81
N ARG A 465 13.36 0.61 -29.79
CA ARG A 465 12.51 1.21 -28.77
C ARG A 465 13.31 1.37 -27.52
N CYS A 466 13.12 2.50 -26.86
CA CYS A 466 13.46 2.63 -25.47
C CYS A 466 12.30 2.05 -24.66
N LEU A 467 12.56 1.05 -23.81
CA LEU A 467 11.56 0.36 -23.01
C LEU A 467 11.79 0.60 -21.53
#